data_AF-A0A258LMI2-F1
#
_entry.id   AF-A0A258LMI2-F1
#
_cell.length_a   1.000
_cell.length_b   1.000
_cell.length_c   1.000
_cell.angle_alpha   90.00
_cell.angle_beta   90.00
_cell.angle_gamma   90.00
#
_symmetry.space_group_name_H-M   'P 1'
#
loop_
_entity.id
_entity.type
_entity.pdbx_description
1 polymer ?
#
loop_
_entity_poly.entity_id
_entity_poly.type
_entity_poly.pdbx_seq_one_letter_code
_entity_poly.pdbx_strand_id
1 'polypeptide(L)'
;MTTGLIELSSLLQQNQTLFISVSVIFGLMIGSFLNVVIYRLPKMMEQEWHHNCLELQGKEIPHTTTFTLAKPRSVCPHCAHKISAYENIPVISYLFLKGRCSACKAPISPRYPLVELLTAGLVGLVSWKFGYSYTMLFAAIFTFALIALTFIDFDTQLLPDDITLPLLWLGLLFNVNYGFTDLKSAVIGAMAGYLVLWSVFWLFKLVRGKEGMGYGDFKLLAAIGAWFGWQLLPAVILLASTLGAVIGIALIVLTKRNKDTPMPFGPFLAIGGIAALFYGQQLAQLYLP
;
A
#
# COMPACT_ATOMS: atom_id res chain seq x y z
N MET A 1 15.45 -28.44 15.41
CA MET A 1 14.76 -27.28 14.81
C MET A 1 15.06 -27.13 13.33
N THR A 2 16.31 -27.30 12.89
CA THR A 2 16.71 -27.18 11.47
C THR A 2 16.10 -28.25 10.56
N THR A 3 16.01 -29.51 11.01
CA THR A 3 15.39 -30.61 10.25
C THR A 3 13.91 -30.38 9.96
N GLY A 4 13.13 -29.97 10.96
CA GLY A 4 11.70 -29.70 10.78
C GLY A 4 11.39 -28.49 9.88
N LEU A 5 12.27 -27.47 9.85
CA LEU A 5 12.13 -26.34 8.92
C LEU A 5 12.40 -26.74 7.47
N ILE A 6 13.34 -27.66 7.24
CA ILE A 6 13.65 -28.21 5.91
C ILE A 6 12.50 -29.11 5.43
N GLU A 7 11.94 -29.92 6.31
CA GLU A 7 10.76 -30.74 5.98
C GLU A 7 9.55 -29.87 5.64
N LEU A 8 9.26 -28.84 6.44
CA LEU A 8 8.16 -27.90 6.17
C LEU A 8 8.35 -27.16 4.85
N SER A 9 9.56 -26.66 4.56
CA SER A 9 9.82 -25.99 3.28
C SER A 9 9.65 -26.93 2.10
N SER A 10 10.08 -28.19 2.23
CA SER A 10 9.89 -29.21 1.20
C SER A 10 8.41 -29.54 0.95
N LEU A 11 7.60 -29.60 2.02
CA LEU A 11 6.15 -29.84 1.92
C LEU A 11 5.43 -28.68 1.23
N LEU A 12 5.76 -27.44 1.59
CA LEU A 12 5.18 -26.25 0.95
C LEU A 12 5.60 -26.14 -0.52
N GLN A 13 6.82 -26.55 -0.86
CA GLN A 13 7.30 -26.56 -2.23
C GLN A 13 6.61 -27.64 -3.08
N GLN A 14 6.31 -28.81 -2.51
CA GLN A 14 5.65 -29.91 -3.21
C GLN A 14 4.13 -29.73 -3.32
N ASN A 15 3.49 -29.08 -2.36
CA ASN A 15 2.03 -28.94 -2.33
C ASN A 15 1.61 -27.47 -2.49
N GLN A 16 1.32 -27.09 -3.75
CA GLN A 16 0.92 -25.73 -4.10
C GLN A 16 -0.36 -25.27 -3.37
N THR A 17 -1.35 -26.14 -3.21
CA THR A 17 -2.61 -25.81 -2.53
C THR A 17 -2.36 -25.50 -1.05
N LEU A 18 -1.53 -26.31 -0.38
CA LEU A 18 -1.14 -26.08 1.01
C LEU A 18 -0.40 -24.74 1.13
N PHE A 19 0.55 -24.47 0.25
CA PHE A 19 1.30 -23.22 0.24
C PHE A 19 0.39 -22.00 0.06
N ILE A 20 -0.49 -22.00 -0.95
CA ILE A 20 -1.45 -20.91 -1.16
C ILE A 20 -2.33 -20.72 0.08
N SER A 21 -2.83 -21.80 0.68
CA SER A 21 -3.68 -21.75 1.88
C SER A 21 -2.97 -21.10 3.06
N VAL A 22 -1.71 -21.49 3.31
CA VAL A 22 -0.87 -20.89 4.35
C VAL A 22 -0.62 -19.41 4.06
N SER A 23 -0.31 -19.06 2.81
CA SER A 23 -0.09 -17.68 2.38
C SER A 23 -1.34 -16.81 2.54
N VAL A 24 -2.53 -17.33 2.26
CA VAL A 24 -3.82 -16.62 2.47
C VAL A 24 -4.06 -16.35 3.96
N ILE A 25 -3.82 -17.34 4.83
CA ILE A 25 -3.91 -17.17 6.29
C ILE A 25 -2.90 -16.11 6.77
N PHE A 26 -1.68 -16.17 6.26
CA PHE A 26 -0.67 -15.14 6.54
C PHE A 26 -1.11 -13.75 6.06
N GLY A 27 -1.68 -13.67 4.85
CA GLY A 27 -2.23 -12.44 4.29
C GLY A 27 -3.37 -11.85 5.13
N LEU A 28 -4.23 -12.67 5.75
CA LEU A 28 -5.23 -12.21 6.71
C LEU A 28 -4.59 -11.55 7.94
N MET A 29 -3.57 -12.18 8.52
CA MET A 29 -2.85 -11.65 9.68
C MET A 29 -2.14 -10.34 9.35
N ILE A 30 -1.45 -10.28 8.21
CA ILE A 30 -0.79 -9.06 7.72
C ILE A 30 -1.82 -7.98 7.41
N GLY A 31 -2.94 -8.30 6.76
CA GLY A 31 -4.00 -7.33 6.47
C GLY A 31 -4.57 -6.70 7.75
N SER A 32 -4.68 -7.48 8.83
CA SER A 32 -5.08 -6.96 10.15
C SER A 32 -4.04 -5.98 10.72
N PHE A 33 -2.75 -6.29 10.55
CA PHE A 33 -1.67 -5.35 10.89
C PHE A 33 -1.67 -4.10 9.98
N LEU A 34 -1.95 -4.24 8.68
CA LEU A 34 -2.05 -3.11 7.76
C LEU A 34 -3.12 -2.12 8.19
N ASN A 35 -4.26 -2.56 8.74
CA ASN A 35 -5.24 -1.65 9.32
C ASN A 35 -4.64 -0.76 10.43
N VAL A 36 -3.70 -1.29 11.23
CA VAL A 36 -2.98 -0.52 12.24
C VAL A 36 -2.05 0.50 11.59
N VAL A 37 -1.28 0.10 10.57
CA VAL A 37 -0.37 0.98 9.84
C VAL A 37 -1.15 2.13 9.17
N ILE A 38 -2.21 1.79 8.43
CA ILE A 38 -3.07 2.73 7.71
C ILE A 38 -3.61 3.82 8.65
N TYR A 39 -4.05 3.44 9.86
CA TYR A 39 -4.62 4.38 10.81
C TYR A 39 -3.57 5.16 11.62
N ARG A 40 -2.51 4.50 12.08
CA ARG A 40 -1.57 5.08 13.06
C ARG A 40 -0.44 5.85 12.43
N LEU A 41 0.10 5.42 11.29
CA LEU A 41 1.26 6.05 10.68
C LEU A 41 1.01 7.53 10.35
N PRO A 42 -0.12 7.93 9.71
CA PRO A 42 -0.37 9.34 9.42
C PRO A 42 -0.52 10.18 10.70
N LYS A 43 -1.16 9.62 11.74
CA LYS A 43 -1.31 10.29 13.03
C LYS A 43 0.02 10.50 13.75
N MET A 44 0.93 9.53 13.65
CA MET A 44 2.28 9.66 14.19
C MET A 44 3.03 10.79 13.50
N MET A 45 2.97 10.86 12.16
CA MET A 45 3.59 11.92 11.37
C MET A 45 3.02 13.30 11.72
N GLU A 46 1.69 13.41 11.87
CA GLU A 46 1.03 14.66 12.24
C GLU A 46 1.46 15.12 13.65
N GLN A 47 1.53 14.20 14.62
CA GLN A 47 2.01 14.50 15.97
C GLN A 47 3.46 14.96 15.98
N GLU A 48 4.33 14.27 15.25
CA GLU A 48 5.74 14.63 15.10
C GLU A 48 5.89 16.01 14.47
N TRP A 49 5.13 16.31 13.42
CA TRP A 49 5.11 17.63 12.80
C TRP A 49 4.70 18.74 13.79
N HIS A 50 3.65 18.50 14.58
CA HIS A 50 3.23 19.45 15.61
C HIS A 50 4.29 19.67 16.69
N HIS A 51 4.98 18.61 17.13
CA HIS A 51 6.08 18.72 18.08
C HIS A 51 7.22 19.57 17.53
N ASN A 52 7.65 19.32 16.29
CA ASN A 52 8.70 20.11 15.63
C ASN A 52 8.32 21.60 15.53
N CYS A 53 7.05 21.91 15.25
CA CYS A 53 6.57 23.30 15.22
C CYS A 53 6.60 23.98 16.59
N LEU A 54 6.24 23.26 17.67
CA LEU A 54 6.29 23.79 19.04
C LEU A 54 7.73 24.03 19.49
N GLU A 55 8.62 23.09 19.18
CA GLU A 55 10.06 23.19 19.47
C GLU A 55 10.67 24.42 18.79
N LEU A 56 10.38 24.62 17.49
CA LEU A 56 10.85 25.80 16.74
C LEU A 56 10.30 27.13 17.27
N GLN A 57 9.14 27.11 17.93
CA GLN A 57 8.55 28.28 18.59
C GLN A 57 9.04 28.47 20.03
N GLY A 58 9.92 27.59 20.53
CA GLY A 58 10.37 27.60 21.92
C GLY A 58 9.24 27.32 22.93
N LYS A 59 8.15 26.69 22.49
CA LYS A 59 7.01 26.33 23.34
C LYS A 59 7.24 24.98 23.99
N GLU A 60 6.67 24.78 25.18
CA GLU A 60 6.70 23.48 25.85
C GLU A 60 5.97 22.42 25.01
N ILE A 61 6.63 21.28 24.83
CA ILE A 61 6.05 20.13 24.14
C ILE A 61 5.21 19.36 25.17
N PRO A 62 3.89 19.19 24.95
CA PRO A 62 3.05 18.49 25.91
C PRO A 62 3.50 17.04 26.06
N HIS A 63 3.60 16.57 27.31
CA HIS A 63 3.87 15.17 27.63
C HIS A 63 2.67 14.29 27.21
N THR A 64 2.69 13.80 25.97
CA THR A 64 1.71 12.85 25.45
C THR A 64 2.18 11.42 25.67
N THR A 65 1.22 10.50 25.85
CA THR A 65 1.52 9.06 25.94
C THR A 65 2.11 8.58 24.62
N THR A 66 3.16 7.75 24.68
CA THR A 66 3.79 7.16 23.49
C THR A 66 2.77 6.55 22.54
N PHE A 67 2.66 7.11 21.33
CA PHE A 67 1.78 6.65 20.26
C PHE A 67 2.64 6.13 19.12
N THR A 68 2.67 4.80 18.96
CA THR A 68 3.46 4.08 17.96
C THR A 68 2.61 3.02 17.27
N LEU A 69 3.19 2.33 16.27
CA LEU A 69 2.53 1.19 15.63
C LEU A 69 2.18 0.08 16.65
N ALA A 70 3.02 -0.13 17.67
CA ALA A 70 2.83 -1.20 18.66
C ALA A 70 2.10 -0.76 19.94
N LYS A 71 2.14 0.53 20.30
CA LYS A 71 1.57 1.06 21.55
C LYS A 71 0.70 2.29 21.27
N PRO A 72 -0.45 2.46 21.95
CA PRO A 72 -1.09 1.55 22.91
C PRO A 72 -1.76 0.34 22.23
N ARG A 73 -2.35 -0.56 23.02
CA ARG A 73 -3.19 -1.65 22.48
C ARG A 73 -4.41 -1.08 21.76
N SER A 74 -4.97 -1.84 20.81
CA SER A 74 -6.21 -1.46 20.12
C SER A 74 -7.37 -1.33 21.12
N VAL A 75 -8.15 -0.27 20.97
CA VAL A 75 -9.29 0.06 21.83
C VAL A 75 -10.52 0.42 21.01
N CYS A 76 -11.70 0.17 21.56
CA CYS A 76 -12.94 0.65 20.96
C CYS A 76 -13.03 2.19 21.08
N PRO A 77 -13.32 2.93 20.00
CA PRO A 77 -13.42 4.39 20.05
C PRO A 77 -14.63 4.91 20.85
N HIS A 78 -15.65 4.08 21.07
CA HIS A 78 -16.87 4.49 21.78
C HIS A 78 -16.81 4.27 23.29
N CYS A 79 -16.19 3.18 23.75
CA CYS A 79 -16.18 2.81 25.18
C CYS A 79 -14.78 2.59 25.75
N ALA A 80 -13.71 2.80 24.97
CA ALA A 80 -12.32 2.56 25.34
C ALA A 80 -12.02 1.11 25.80
N HIS A 81 -12.91 0.15 25.54
CA HIS A 81 -12.68 -1.28 25.81
C HIS A 81 -11.40 -1.74 25.10
N LYS A 82 -10.52 -2.41 25.84
CA LYS A 82 -9.26 -2.95 25.32
C LYS A 82 -9.56 -4.24 24.54
N ILE A 83 -9.26 -4.21 23.25
CA ILE A 83 -9.52 -5.35 22.35
C ILE A 83 -8.56 -6.50 22.72
N SER A 84 -9.13 -7.66 23.02
CA SER A 84 -8.40 -8.90 23.29
C SER A 84 -7.89 -9.55 22.00
N ALA A 85 -6.97 -10.51 22.12
CA ALA A 85 -6.41 -11.19 20.94
C ALA A 85 -7.49 -11.94 20.13
N TYR A 86 -8.47 -12.55 20.81
CA TYR A 86 -9.57 -13.27 20.15
C TYR A 86 -10.52 -12.34 19.39
N GLU A 87 -10.71 -11.12 19.89
CA GLU A 87 -11.49 -10.07 19.20
C GLU A 87 -10.74 -9.44 18.03
N ASN A 88 -9.47 -9.80 17.84
CA ASN A 88 -8.61 -9.30 16.77
C ASN A 88 -8.21 -10.42 15.79
N ILE A 89 -8.87 -11.59 15.83
CA ILE A 89 -8.68 -12.65 14.83
C ILE A 89 -9.27 -12.14 13.50
N PRO A 90 -8.47 -12.01 12.43
CA PRO A 90 -8.90 -11.39 11.18
C PRO A 90 -10.16 -12.05 10.62
N VAL A 91 -11.13 -11.25 10.18
CA VAL A 91 -12.44 -11.62 9.58
C VAL A 91 -13.36 -12.43 10.51
N ILE A 92 -12.84 -13.48 11.13
CA ILE A 92 -13.55 -14.42 11.99
C ILE A 92 -14.15 -13.70 13.21
N SER A 93 -13.35 -12.88 13.91
CA SER A 93 -13.83 -12.13 15.08
C SER A 93 -14.97 -11.18 14.69
N TYR A 94 -14.85 -10.49 13.55
CA TYR A 94 -15.87 -9.58 13.04
C TYR A 94 -17.19 -10.31 12.76
N LEU A 95 -17.14 -11.49 12.13
CA LEU A 95 -18.33 -12.30 11.85
C LEU A 95 -19.01 -12.80 13.14
N PHE A 96 -18.25 -13.33 14.10
CA PHE A 96 -18.80 -13.80 15.37
C PHE A 96 -19.39 -12.66 16.21
N LEU A 97 -18.76 -11.49 16.19
CA LEU A 97 -19.24 -10.28 16.85
C LEU A 97 -20.36 -9.57 16.07
N LYS A 98 -20.72 -10.06 14.89
CA LYS A 98 -21.71 -9.47 13.96
C LYS A 98 -21.40 -8.00 13.64
N GLY A 99 -20.11 -7.68 13.48
CA GLY A 99 -19.62 -6.34 13.20
C GLY A 99 -19.88 -5.33 14.32
N ARG A 100 -19.92 -5.76 15.59
CA ARG A 100 -20.19 -4.89 16.74
C ARG A 100 -19.18 -5.09 17.86
N CYS A 101 -18.88 -4.06 18.63
CA CYS A 101 -18.03 -4.20 19.82
C CYS A 101 -18.65 -5.19 20.82
N SER A 102 -17.84 -6.06 21.43
CA SER A 102 -18.29 -7.04 22.41
C SER A 102 -18.95 -6.39 23.64
N ALA A 103 -18.38 -5.27 24.11
CA ALA A 103 -18.80 -4.55 25.31
C ALA A 103 -19.97 -3.59 25.04
N CYS A 104 -19.79 -2.57 24.19
CA CYS A 104 -20.79 -1.52 24.00
C CYS A 104 -21.75 -1.74 22.82
N LYS A 105 -21.56 -2.81 22.03
CA LYS A 105 -22.35 -3.14 20.83
C LYS A 105 -22.36 -2.07 19.72
N ALA A 106 -21.53 -1.03 19.82
CA ALA A 106 -21.34 -0.06 18.74
C ALA A 106 -20.82 -0.74 17.47
N PRO A 107 -21.21 -0.27 16.26
CA PRO A 107 -20.80 -0.89 15.01
C PRO A 107 -19.29 -0.74 14.77
N ILE A 108 -18.68 -1.79 14.23
CA ILE A 108 -17.29 -1.81 13.76
C ILE A 108 -17.34 -1.59 12.24
N SER A 109 -16.44 -0.76 11.71
CA SER A 109 -16.41 -0.47 10.28
C SER A 109 -16.14 -1.73 9.44
N PRO A 110 -16.86 -1.96 8.32
CA PRO A 110 -16.58 -3.06 7.41
C PRO A 110 -15.23 -2.92 6.68
N ARG A 111 -14.58 -1.75 6.78
CA ARG A 111 -13.25 -1.53 6.22
C ARG A 111 -12.22 -2.50 6.77
N TYR A 112 -12.26 -2.82 8.07
CA TYR A 112 -11.29 -3.73 8.69
C TYR A 112 -11.26 -5.11 8.02
N PRO A 113 -12.39 -5.87 7.97
CA PRO A 113 -12.40 -7.16 7.28
C PRO A 113 -12.19 -7.03 5.76
N LEU A 114 -12.55 -5.89 5.14
CA LEU A 114 -12.28 -5.67 3.71
C LEU A 114 -10.79 -5.60 3.41
N VAL A 115 -10.01 -4.85 4.19
CA VAL A 115 -8.55 -4.78 4.04
C VAL A 115 -7.93 -6.16 4.26
N GLU A 116 -8.39 -6.89 5.29
CA GLU A 116 -7.92 -8.25 5.59
C GLU A 116 -8.16 -9.22 4.43
N LEU A 117 -9.39 -9.25 3.89
CA LEU A 117 -9.74 -10.09 2.75
C LEU A 117 -9.04 -9.69 1.46
N LEU A 118 -8.88 -8.38 1.21
CA LEU A 118 -8.14 -7.88 0.05
C LEU A 118 -6.67 -8.31 0.11
N THR A 119 -6.03 -8.13 1.26
CA THR A 119 -4.64 -8.56 1.47
C THR A 119 -4.50 -10.08 1.30
N ALA A 120 -5.39 -10.86 1.91
CA ALA A 120 -5.39 -12.32 1.79
C ALA A 120 -5.60 -12.79 0.34
N GLY A 121 -6.55 -12.17 -0.37
CA GLY A 121 -6.83 -12.47 -1.78
C GLY A 121 -5.64 -12.15 -2.68
N LEU A 122 -5.05 -10.95 -2.55
CA LEU A 122 -3.90 -10.56 -3.36
C LEU A 122 -2.66 -11.41 -3.07
N VAL A 123 -2.39 -11.74 -1.79
CA VAL A 123 -1.30 -12.67 -1.45
C VAL A 123 -1.57 -14.07 -1.99
N GLY A 124 -2.82 -14.55 -1.95
CA GLY A 124 -3.19 -15.81 -2.57
C GLY A 124 -2.91 -15.82 -4.08
N LEU A 125 -3.26 -14.74 -4.78
CA LEU A 125 -2.99 -14.57 -6.22
C LEU A 125 -1.48 -14.49 -6.52
N VAL A 126 -0.72 -13.74 -5.72
CA VAL A 126 0.74 -13.67 -5.82
C VAL A 126 1.37 -15.05 -5.60
N SER A 127 0.91 -15.78 -4.58
CA SER A 127 1.38 -17.13 -4.26
C SER A 127 1.05 -18.14 -5.36
N TRP A 128 -0.14 -18.02 -5.97
CA TRP A 128 -0.52 -18.82 -7.11
C TRP A 128 0.34 -18.55 -8.33
N LYS A 129 0.65 -17.28 -8.63
CA LYS A 129 1.45 -16.88 -9.79
C LYS A 129 2.92 -17.24 -9.66
N PHE A 130 3.56 -16.95 -8.52
CA PHE A 130 5.01 -17.07 -8.36
C PHE A 130 5.46 -18.33 -7.60
N GLY A 131 4.53 -19.10 -7.03
CA GLY A 131 4.81 -20.31 -6.29
C GLY A 131 5.70 -20.08 -5.06
N TYR A 132 6.26 -21.17 -4.52
CA TYR A 132 7.23 -21.10 -3.43
C TYR A 132 8.57 -20.59 -3.96
N SER A 133 8.78 -19.27 -3.92
CA SER A 133 9.98 -18.61 -4.45
C SER A 133 10.31 -17.31 -3.71
N TYR A 134 11.55 -16.84 -3.83
CA TYR A 134 11.93 -15.51 -3.34
C TYR A 134 11.13 -14.40 -4.03
N THR A 135 10.82 -14.56 -5.31
CA THR A 135 9.98 -13.63 -6.08
C THR A 135 8.60 -13.45 -5.44
N MET A 136 7.98 -14.54 -4.95
CA MET A 136 6.72 -14.46 -4.20
C MET A 136 6.84 -13.57 -2.96
N LEU A 137 7.89 -13.76 -2.16
CA LEU A 137 8.10 -12.98 -0.93
C LEU A 137 8.22 -11.47 -1.24
N PHE A 138 9.05 -11.10 -2.21
CA PHE A 138 9.21 -9.70 -2.62
C PHE A 138 7.93 -9.13 -3.23
N ALA A 139 7.22 -9.89 -4.06
CA ALA A 139 5.92 -9.52 -4.61
C ALA A 139 4.86 -9.29 -3.52
N ALA A 140 4.86 -10.10 -2.46
CA ALA A 140 3.96 -9.93 -1.32
C ALA A 140 4.28 -8.65 -0.55
N ILE A 141 5.56 -8.35 -0.28
CA ILE A 141 5.99 -7.10 0.36
C ILE A 141 5.57 -5.88 -0.47
N PHE A 142 5.79 -5.92 -1.78
CA PHE A 142 5.34 -4.88 -2.71
C PHE A 142 3.83 -4.67 -2.62
N THR A 143 3.07 -5.78 -2.62
CA THR A 143 1.61 -5.76 -2.50
C THR A 143 1.15 -5.15 -1.16
N PHE A 144 1.79 -5.51 -0.04
CA PHE A 144 1.47 -4.95 1.27
C PHE A 144 1.69 -3.44 1.33
N ALA A 145 2.81 -2.97 0.78
CA ALA A 145 3.12 -1.55 0.71
C ALA A 145 2.07 -0.79 -0.13
N LEU A 146 1.70 -1.32 -1.30
CA LEU A 146 0.68 -0.71 -2.15
C LEU A 146 -0.70 -0.66 -1.50
N ILE A 147 -1.12 -1.70 -0.80
CA ILE A 147 -2.38 -1.70 -0.04
C ILE A 147 -2.33 -0.60 1.03
N ALA A 148 -1.26 -0.56 1.84
CA ALA A 148 -1.12 0.46 2.89
C ALA A 148 -1.18 1.87 2.30
N LEU A 149 -0.38 2.15 1.26
CA LEU A 149 -0.32 3.44 0.59
C LEU A 149 -1.65 3.84 -0.04
N THR A 150 -2.37 2.90 -0.66
CA THR A 150 -3.70 3.15 -1.26
C THR A 150 -4.68 3.67 -0.22
N PHE A 151 -4.75 3.00 0.93
CA PHE A 151 -5.69 3.35 1.98
C PHE A 151 -5.28 4.57 2.79
N ILE A 152 -3.98 4.81 2.96
CA ILE A 152 -3.48 6.05 3.57
C ILE A 152 -3.78 7.23 2.66
N ASP A 153 -3.44 7.14 1.38
CA ASP A 153 -3.68 8.23 0.41
C ASP A 153 -5.17 8.52 0.23
N PHE A 154 -6.02 7.49 0.25
CA PHE A 154 -7.47 7.69 0.22
C PHE A 154 -8.00 8.47 1.44
N ASP A 155 -7.41 8.28 2.62
CA ASP A 155 -7.86 8.91 3.86
C ASP A 155 -7.26 10.31 4.06
N THR A 156 -5.98 10.47 3.75
CA THR A 156 -5.19 11.66 4.14
C THR A 156 -4.54 12.38 2.96
N GLN A 157 -4.59 11.82 1.75
CA GLN A 157 -3.89 12.34 0.56
C GLN A 157 -2.37 12.43 0.75
N LEU A 158 -1.82 11.58 1.62
CA LEU A 158 -0.41 11.47 1.90
C LEU A 158 0.11 10.11 1.45
N LEU A 159 1.33 10.09 0.92
CA LEU A 159 2.10 8.87 0.66
C LEU A 159 3.38 8.93 1.50
N PRO A 160 3.40 8.29 2.69
CA PRO A 160 4.52 8.38 3.63
C PRO A 160 5.85 7.90 3.04
N ASP A 161 6.91 8.65 3.32
CA ASP A 161 8.28 8.32 2.92
C ASP A 161 8.77 7.04 3.62
N ASP A 162 8.27 6.77 4.84
CA ASP A 162 8.53 5.53 5.60
C ASP A 162 8.07 4.25 4.88
N ILE A 163 7.23 4.36 3.84
CA ILE A 163 6.81 3.23 3.02
C ILE A 163 7.34 3.38 1.59
N THR A 164 7.22 4.57 0.98
CA THR A 164 7.58 4.75 -0.44
C THR A 164 9.09 4.62 -0.69
N LEU A 165 9.95 5.16 0.18
CA LEU A 165 11.39 5.08 -0.01
C LEU A 165 11.95 3.68 0.23
N PRO A 166 11.60 2.97 1.32
CA PRO A 166 11.99 1.57 1.48
C PRO A 166 11.49 0.69 0.34
N LEU A 167 10.28 0.94 -0.17
CA LEU A 167 9.73 0.21 -1.33
C LEU A 167 10.60 0.41 -2.58
N LEU A 168 11.04 1.64 -2.86
CA LEU A 168 11.95 1.94 -3.97
C LEU A 168 13.27 1.18 -3.82
N TRP A 169 13.92 1.29 -2.65
CA TRP A 169 15.20 0.63 -2.39
C TRP A 169 15.10 -0.91 -2.46
N LEU A 170 14.01 -1.48 -1.95
CA LEU A 170 13.76 -2.92 -2.06
C LEU A 170 13.57 -3.37 -3.52
N GLY A 171 12.95 -2.56 -4.37
CA GLY A 171 12.83 -2.84 -5.80
C GLY A 171 14.19 -2.89 -6.49
N LEU A 172 15.05 -1.92 -6.21
CA LEU A 172 16.43 -1.92 -6.72
C LEU A 172 17.22 -3.13 -6.22
N LEU A 173 17.13 -3.43 -4.92
CA LEU A 173 17.80 -4.58 -4.30
C LEU A 173 17.33 -5.90 -4.94
N PHE A 174 16.03 -6.06 -5.14
CA PHE A 174 15.45 -7.25 -5.76
C PHE A 174 15.96 -7.46 -7.20
N ASN A 175 16.12 -6.37 -7.96
CA ASN A 175 16.61 -6.42 -9.34
C ASN A 175 18.14 -6.53 -9.49
N VAL A 176 18.91 -6.55 -8.39
CA VAL A 176 20.37 -6.82 -8.45
C VAL A 176 20.65 -8.20 -9.05
N ASN A 177 19.83 -9.20 -8.73
CA ASN A 177 19.97 -10.57 -9.21
C ASN A 177 18.93 -10.90 -10.32
N TYR A 178 18.57 -9.93 -11.15
CA TYR A 178 17.59 -10.08 -12.24
C TYR A 178 16.22 -10.59 -11.77
N GLY A 179 15.61 -9.90 -10.80
CA GLY A 179 14.29 -10.23 -10.25
C GLY A 179 13.15 -10.13 -11.26
N PHE A 180 12.60 -8.92 -11.46
CA PHE A 180 11.57 -8.67 -12.48
C PHE A 180 12.13 -8.01 -13.74
N THR A 181 13.23 -7.27 -13.61
CA THR A 181 13.93 -6.60 -14.71
C THR A 181 15.43 -6.56 -14.43
N ASP A 182 16.24 -6.17 -15.41
CA ASP A 182 17.66 -5.86 -15.18
C ASP A 182 17.83 -4.57 -14.36
N LEU A 183 18.93 -4.49 -13.61
CA LEU A 183 19.21 -3.36 -12.70
C LEU A 183 19.30 -2.01 -13.43
N LYS A 184 19.82 -1.98 -14.67
CA LYS A 184 19.92 -0.74 -15.44
C LYS A 184 18.52 -0.21 -15.77
N SER A 185 17.63 -1.08 -16.24
CA SER A 185 16.23 -0.73 -16.50
C SER A 185 15.50 -0.31 -15.23
N ALA A 186 15.77 -0.95 -14.08
CA ALA A 186 15.20 -0.58 -12.78
C ALA A 186 15.65 0.83 -12.32
N VAL A 187 16.94 1.14 -12.42
CA VAL A 187 17.48 2.46 -12.05
C VAL A 187 16.92 3.55 -12.97
N ILE A 188 16.90 3.30 -14.29
CA ILE A 188 16.27 4.22 -15.24
C ILE A 188 14.78 4.36 -14.94
N GLY A 189 14.10 3.27 -14.58
CA GLY A 189 12.70 3.28 -14.16
C GLY A 189 12.45 4.14 -12.93
N ALA A 190 13.30 4.05 -11.91
CA ALA A 190 13.20 4.89 -10.72
C ALA A 190 13.38 6.37 -11.06
N MET A 191 14.41 6.71 -11.84
CA MET A 191 14.68 8.08 -12.29
C MET A 191 13.55 8.63 -13.16
N ALA A 192 13.13 7.88 -14.17
CA ALA A 192 12.07 8.28 -15.10
C ALA A 192 10.72 8.39 -14.39
N GLY A 193 10.38 7.46 -13.50
CA GLY A 193 9.15 7.49 -12.72
C GLY A 193 9.02 8.76 -11.90
N TYR A 194 10.11 9.18 -11.24
CA TYR A 194 10.12 10.46 -10.52
C TYR A 194 10.02 11.66 -11.48
N LEU A 195 10.90 11.71 -12.48
CA LEU A 195 11.07 12.88 -13.35
C LEU A 195 9.87 13.14 -14.26
N VAL A 196 9.16 12.10 -14.72
CA VAL A 196 8.00 12.24 -15.61
C VAL A 196 6.88 13.00 -14.91
N LEU A 197 6.43 12.53 -13.74
CA LEU A 197 5.35 13.21 -13.02
C LEU A 197 5.80 14.57 -12.46
N TRP A 198 7.07 14.69 -12.04
CA TRP A 198 7.64 15.97 -11.62
C TRP A 198 7.62 17.02 -12.75
N SER A 199 7.97 16.61 -13.98
CA SER A 199 7.95 17.49 -15.15
C SER A 199 6.52 17.91 -15.51
N VAL A 200 5.58 16.97 -15.49
CA VAL A 200 4.15 17.26 -15.72
C VAL A 200 3.61 18.23 -14.67
N PHE A 201 3.97 18.04 -13.40
CA PHE A 201 3.58 18.94 -12.31
C PHE A 201 4.07 20.36 -12.53
N TRP A 202 5.36 20.56 -12.83
CA TRP A 202 5.91 21.90 -13.05
C TRP A 202 5.32 22.56 -14.29
N LEU A 203 5.15 21.82 -15.38
CA LEU A 203 4.48 22.33 -16.58
C LEU A 203 3.06 22.79 -16.25
N PHE A 204 2.29 21.99 -15.52
CA PHE A 204 0.94 22.34 -15.08
C PHE A 204 0.94 23.57 -14.16
N LYS A 205 1.86 23.62 -13.20
CA LYS A 205 2.00 24.74 -12.24
C LYS A 205 2.35 26.05 -12.94
N LEU A 206 3.24 26.03 -13.94
CA LEU A 206 3.60 27.19 -14.74
C LEU A 206 2.44 27.69 -15.61
N VAL A 207 1.67 26.78 -16.21
CA VAL A 207 0.55 27.14 -17.11
C VAL A 207 -0.69 27.59 -16.34
N ARG A 208 -1.01 26.95 -15.21
CA ARG A 208 -2.28 27.16 -14.48
C ARG A 208 -2.13 27.94 -13.18
N GLY A 209 -0.90 28.16 -12.69
CA GLY A 209 -0.64 28.79 -11.41
C GLY A 209 -1.14 28.00 -10.19
N LYS A 210 -1.54 26.73 -10.38
CA LYS A 210 -2.10 25.86 -9.35
C LYS A 210 -1.28 24.58 -9.23
N GLU A 211 -1.28 24.01 -8.03
CA GLU A 211 -0.66 22.71 -7.79
C GLU A 211 -1.61 21.60 -8.25
N GLY A 212 -1.14 20.74 -9.16
CA GLY A 212 -1.99 19.76 -9.85
C GLY A 212 -1.89 18.33 -9.34
N MET A 213 -0.83 17.97 -8.61
CA MET A 213 -0.54 16.61 -8.16
C MET A 213 0.36 16.62 -6.92
N GLY A 214 0.23 15.61 -6.05
CA GLY A 214 1.04 15.49 -4.85
C GLY A 214 2.44 14.96 -5.13
N TYR A 215 3.45 15.44 -4.40
CA TYR A 215 4.84 14.97 -4.54
C TYR A 215 5.01 13.48 -4.19
N GLY A 216 4.10 12.93 -3.38
CA GLY A 216 4.09 11.51 -3.05
C GLY A 216 3.91 10.61 -4.27
N ASP A 217 3.12 11.05 -5.26
CA ASP A 217 2.86 10.30 -6.49
C ASP A 217 4.14 10.07 -7.30
N PHE A 218 5.05 11.06 -7.29
CA PHE A 218 6.33 10.97 -8.00
C PHE A 218 7.20 9.87 -7.39
N LYS A 219 7.21 9.80 -6.05
CA LYS A 219 7.96 8.79 -5.29
C LYS A 219 7.36 7.40 -5.47
N LEU A 220 6.03 7.27 -5.48
CA LEU A 220 5.37 6.00 -5.72
C LEU A 220 5.61 5.49 -7.14
N LEU A 221 5.51 6.35 -8.16
CA LEU A 221 5.82 5.93 -9.53
C LEU A 221 7.31 5.59 -9.71
N ALA A 222 8.21 6.31 -9.04
CA ALA A 222 9.63 5.95 -8.98
C ALA A 222 9.85 4.57 -8.35
N ALA A 223 9.15 4.26 -7.24
CA ALA A 223 9.19 2.94 -6.64
C ALA A 223 8.69 1.88 -7.63
N ILE A 224 7.54 2.07 -8.28
CA ILE A 224 7.03 1.13 -9.30
C ILE A 224 8.05 0.93 -10.43
N GLY A 225 8.70 2.01 -10.89
CA GLY A 225 9.77 1.94 -11.89
C GLY A 225 11.01 1.19 -11.42
N ALA A 226 11.38 1.28 -10.13
CA ALA A 226 12.46 0.51 -9.54
C ALA A 226 12.18 -1.00 -9.52
N TRP A 227 10.89 -1.40 -9.43
CA TRP A 227 10.48 -2.80 -9.43
C TRP A 227 10.39 -3.37 -10.85
N PHE A 228 9.80 -2.64 -11.79
CA PHE A 228 9.41 -3.18 -13.10
C PHE A 228 10.16 -2.59 -14.29
N GLY A 229 11.03 -1.60 -14.07
CA GLY A 229 11.77 -0.92 -15.11
C GLY A 229 10.97 0.20 -15.80
N TRP A 230 11.69 1.03 -16.55
CA TRP A 230 11.11 2.16 -17.28
C TRP A 230 10.13 1.73 -18.38
N GLN A 231 10.33 0.53 -18.94
CA GLN A 231 9.51 -0.02 -20.01
C GLN A 231 8.05 -0.10 -19.59
N LEU A 232 7.75 -0.36 -18.31
CA LEU A 232 6.37 -0.53 -17.83
C LEU A 232 5.71 0.76 -17.32
N LEU A 233 6.47 1.83 -17.16
CA LEU A 233 5.93 3.10 -16.68
C LEU A 233 4.82 3.69 -17.57
N PRO A 234 4.92 3.68 -18.91
CA PRO A 234 3.85 4.20 -19.76
C PRO A 234 2.53 3.48 -19.54
N ALA A 235 2.54 2.14 -19.45
CA ALA A 235 1.35 1.35 -19.17
C ALA A 235 0.75 1.67 -17.80
N VAL A 236 1.58 1.77 -16.76
CA VAL A 236 1.14 2.12 -15.40
C VAL A 236 0.49 3.50 -15.37
N ILE A 237 1.12 4.52 -15.98
CA ILE A 237 0.58 5.88 -16.04
C ILE A 237 -0.74 5.90 -16.81
N LEU A 238 -0.82 5.19 -17.95
CA LEU A 238 -2.03 5.14 -18.76
C LEU A 238 -3.18 4.48 -18.01
N LEU A 239 -2.94 3.33 -17.37
CA LEU A 239 -3.94 2.65 -16.55
C LEU A 239 -4.40 3.52 -15.37
N ALA A 240 -3.46 4.15 -14.67
CA ALA A 240 -3.77 5.01 -13.53
C ALA A 240 -4.58 6.25 -13.94
N SER A 241 -4.16 6.94 -15.01
CA SER A 241 -4.84 8.15 -15.50
C SER A 241 -6.21 7.85 -16.09
N THR A 242 -6.37 6.74 -16.83
CA THR A 242 -7.66 6.35 -17.39
C THR A 242 -8.66 5.96 -16.30
N LEU A 243 -8.26 5.11 -15.34
CA LEU A 243 -9.11 4.75 -14.20
C LEU A 243 -9.45 5.96 -13.33
N GLY A 244 -8.46 6.80 -13.03
CA GLY A 244 -8.65 8.02 -12.26
C GLY A 244 -9.59 9.00 -12.96
N ALA A 245 -9.46 9.19 -14.28
CA ALA A 245 -10.36 10.04 -15.06
C ALA A 245 -11.78 9.48 -15.09
N VAL A 246 -11.96 8.18 -15.36
CA VAL A 246 -13.30 7.55 -15.41
C VAL A 246 -14.01 7.68 -14.08
N ILE A 247 -13.34 7.32 -12.98
CA ILE A 247 -13.93 7.35 -11.63
C ILE A 247 -14.12 8.81 -11.18
N GLY A 248 -13.16 9.69 -11.43
CA GLY A 248 -13.25 11.10 -11.10
C GLY A 248 -14.40 11.81 -11.82
N ILE A 249 -14.54 11.60 -13.12
CA ILE A 249 -15.65 12.14 -13.92
C ILE A 249 -16.99 11.58 -13.41
N ALA A 250 -17.08 10.26 -13.19
CA ALA A 250 -18.30 9.64 -12.68
C ALA A 250 -18.71 10.23 -11.32
N LEU A 251 -17.75 10.44 -10.41
CA LEU A 251 -18.03 11.06 -9.11
C LEU A 251 -18.52 12.50 -9.25
N ILE A 252 -17.88 13.33 -10.08
CA ILE A 252 -18.30 14.71 -10.32
C ILE A 252 -19.74 14.76 -10.86
N VAL A 253 -20.06 13.89 -11.83
CA VAL A 253 -21.39 13.84 -12.46
C VAL A 253 -22.46 13.33 -11.49
N LEU A 254 -22.19 12.25 -10.76
CA LEU A 254 -23.18 11.58 -9.92
C LEU A 254 -23.40 12.26 -8.56
N THR A 255 -22.33 12.79 -7.95
CA THR A 255 -22.40 13.38 -6.60
C THR A 255 -22.49 14.91 -6.59
N LYS A 256 -22.51 15.55 -7.77
CA LYS A 256 -22.46 17.02 -7.94
C LYS A 256 -21.32 17.66 -7.13
N ARG A 257 -20.23 16.93 -6.94
CA ARG A 257 -19.06 17.42 -6.18
C ARG A 257 -18.43 18.59 -6.92
N ASN A 258 -17.93 19.57 -6.17
CA ASN A 258 -17.18 20.68 -6.75
C ASN A 258 -15.95 20.15 -7.48
N LYS A 259 -15.70 20.68 -8.69
CA LYS A 259 -14.58 20.28 -9.56
C LYS A 259 -13.20 20.48 -8.91
N ASP A 260 -13.12 21.28 -7.85
CA ASP A 260 -11.88 21.62 -7.15
C ASP A 260 -11.57 20.73 -5.94
N THR A 261 -12.37 19.69 -5.62
CA THR A 261 -11.97 18.75 -4.57
C THR A 261 -10.79 17.91 -5.04
N PRO A 262 -9.62 17.98 -4.38
CA PRO A 262 -8.46 17.18 -4.76
C PRO A 262 -8.78 15.69 -4.64
N MET A 263 -8.36 14.91 -5.64
CA MET A 263 -8.57 13.47 -5.70
C MET A 263 -7.22 12.76 -5.50
N PRO A 264 -7.14 11.77 -4.58
CA PRO A 264 -5.91 11.01 -4.38
C PRO A 264 -5.58 10.19 -5.64
N PHE A 265 -4.41 10.40 -6.23
CA PHE A 265 -3.97 9.69 -7.43
C PHE A 265 -3.21 8.39 -7.10
N GLY A 266 -2.66 8.29 -5.89
CA GLY A 266 -1.92 7.13 -5.39
C GLY A 266 -2.66 5.79 -5.53
N PRO A 267 -3.96 5.68 -5.20
CA PRO A 267 -4.75 4.46 -5.42
C PRO A 267 -4.70 3.96 -6.87
N PHE A 268 -4.75 4.86 -7.85
CA PHE A 268 -4.74 4.47 -9.26
C PHE A 268 -3.35 4.05 -9.71
N LEU A 269 -2.29 4.69 -9.21
CA LEU A 269 -0.91 4.24 -9.40
C LEU A 269 -0.68 2.87 -8.77
N ALA A 270 -1.22 2.62 -7.58
CA ALA A 270 -1.13 1.32 -6.92
C ALA A 270 -1.85 0.22 -7.73
N ILE A 271 -3.04 0.50 -8.28
CA ILE A 271 -3.72 -0.43 -9.19
C ILE A 271 -2.85 -0.72 -10.42
N GLY A 272 -2.26 0.31 -11.04
CA GLY A 272 -1.32 0.16 -12.14
C GLY A 272 -0.08 -0.68 -11.77
N GLY A 273 0.46 -0.50 -10.55
CA GLY A 273 1.57 -1.29 -10.03
C GLY A 273 1.22 -2.76 -9.80
N ILE A 274 0.03 -3.05 -9.27
CA ILE A 274 -0.49 -4.43 -9.17
C ILE A 274 -0.71 -5.02 -10.57
N ALA A 275 -1.26 -4.24 -11.51
CA ALA A 275 -1.40 -4.69 -12.89
C ALA A 275 -0.05 -5.01 -13.54
N ALA A 276 0.99 -4.21 -13.31
CA ALA A 276 2.36 -4.48 -13.76
C ALA A 276 2.93 -5.76 -13.13
N LEU A 277 2.67 -6.00 -11.84
CA LEU A 277 3.09 -7.24 -11.16
C LEU A 277 2.49 -8.50 -11.81
N PHE A 278 1.23 -8.45 -12.22
CA PHE A 278 0.53 -9.61 -12.80
C PHE A 278 0.66 -9.72 -14.33
N TYR A 279 0.72 -8.61 -15.04
CA TYR A 279 0.61 -8.57 -16.50
C TYR A 279 1.76 -7.79 -17.18
N GLY A 280 2.87 -7.57 -16.50
CA GLY A 280 3.98 -6.74 -17.00
C GLY A 280 4.43 -7.11 -18.42
N GLN A 281 4.70 -8.39 -18.70
CA GLN A 281 5.11 -8.80 -20.06
C GLN A 281 4.05 -8.48 -21.12
N GLN A 282 2.77 -8.78 -20.84
CA GLN A 282 1.67 -8.51 -21.76
C GLN A 282 1.44 -7.01 -21.97
N LEU A 283 1.62 -6.21 -20.92
CA LEU A 283 1.51 -4.76 -20.97
C LEU A 283 2.64 -4.14 -21.80
N ALA A 284 3.88 -4.60 -21.62
CA ALA A 284 5.02 -4.12 -22.39
C ALA A 284 4.87 -4.43 -23.89
N GLN A 285 4.39 -5.63 -24.23
CA GLN A 285 4.16 -6.07 -25.62
C GLN A 285 3.15 -5.23 -26.39
N LEU A 286 2.30 -4.44 -25.72
CA LEU A 286 1.33 -3.58 -26.38
C LEU A 286 1.99 -2.44 -27.19
N TYR A 287 3.22 -2.04 -26.82
CA TYR A 287 3.94 -0.93 -27.46
C TYR A 287 5.44 -1.16 -27.65
N LEU A 288 6.01 -2.21 -27.05
CA LEU A 288 7.36 -2.69 -27.35
C LEU A 288 7.24 -3.97 -28.18
N PRO A 289 7.57 -3.94 -29.49
CA PRO A 289 7.52 -5.11 -30.36
C PRO A 289 8.61 -6.14 -30.04
#